data_AF-A8PGE4-F1
#
_entry.id   AF-A8PGE4-F1
#
_cell.length_a   1.000
_cell.length_b   1.000
_cell.length_c   1.000
_cell.angle_alpha   90.00
_cell.angle_beta   90.00
_cell.angle_gamma   90.00
#
_symmetry.space_group_name_H-M   'P 1'
#
loop_
_entity.id
_entity.type
_entity.pdbx_description
1 polymer ?
#
loop_
_entity_poly.entity_id
_entity_poly.type
_entity_poly.pdbx_seq_one_letter_code
_entity_poly.pdbx_strand_id
1 'polypeptide(L)'
;MVFLSMSPQTNSVALYLKQSRLLFRIGLCIVLLGGILSLSEVIFELFSLTGHDLVHFELWRLFTHFTIETNIFAFILLVWNLHQVASLIEPNWGMFETIKYLGIVQIGSSLLITIVALLTFVITVNDTFFFRTYIFGLLSACSAVCVAMKQYLPDSVLLTTPIGHIKNTHLPSCILVTASFLVGFGFLRWVSLLQILSGIQISWIYLRFLQPHNGEPRGDPSEHFAWATYAI
;
A
#
# COMPACT_ATOMS: atom_id res chain seq x y z
N MET A 1 -43.20 20.93 6.98
CA MET A 1 -42.46 20.17 5.96
C MET A 1 -41.07 20.81 5.84
N VAL A 2 -40.15 20.39 6.70
CA VAL A 2 -38.78 20.95 6.77
C VAL A 2 -37.95 20.23 5.73
N PHE A 3 -37.77 20.84 4.56
CA PHE A 3 -36.76 20.40 3.62
C PHE A 3 -35.40 20.81 4.15
N LEU A 4 -34.57 19.81 4.48
CA LEU A 4 -33.17 19.95 4.82
C LEU A 4 -32.45 20.72 3.70
N SER A 5 -32.05 21.96 3.98
CA SER A 5 -31.02 22.66 3.22
C SER A 5 -29.69 21.96 3.46
N MET A 6 -29.37 20.97 2.62
CA MET A 6 -28.02 20.41 2.57
C MET A 6 -27.02 21.55 2.27
N SER A 7 -25.98 21.65 3.09
CA SER A 7 -25.06 22.78 3.10
C SER A 7 -24.24 22.88 1.79
N PRO A 8 -23.72 24.07 1.42
CA PRO A 8 -22.95 24.25 0.18
C PRO A 8 -21.73 23.31 0.05
N GLN A 9 -21.18 22.83 1.16
CA GLN A 9 -20.03 21.92 1.21
C GLN A 9 -20.37 20.48 0.83
N THR A 10 -21.61 19.99 1.07
CA THR A 10 -21.99 18.63 0.66
C THR A 10 -22.08 18.51 -0.86
N ASN A 11 -22.39 19.60 -1.55
CA ASN A 11 -22.43 19.64 -3.01
C ASN A 11 -21.03 19.59 -3.64
N SER A 12 -20.01 20.18 -3.02
CA SER A 12 -18.64 20.18 -3.57
C SER A 12 -17.97 18.82 -3.46
N VAL A 13 -18.14 18.10 -2.35
CA VAL A 13 -17.62 16.73 -2.17
C VAL A 13 -18.33 15.76 -3.12
N ALA A 14 -19.65 15.86 -3.24
CA ALA A 14 -20.42 15.01 -4.17
C ALA A 14 -20.04 15.27 -5.63
N LEU A 15 -19.79 16.53 -6.02
CA LEU A 15 -19.28 16.89 -7.34
C LEU A 15 -17.88 16.33 -7.60
N TYR A 16 -16.97 16.44 -6.62
CA TYR A 16 -15.63 15.88 -6.70
C TYR A 16 -15.68 14.36 -6.90
N LEU A 17 -16.49 13.64 -6.11
CA LEU A 17 -16.67 12.20 -6.26
C LEU A 17 -17.25 11.84 -7.63
N LYS A 18 -18.21 12.62 -8.15
CA LYS A 18 -18.79 12.37 -9.47
C LYS A 18 -17.79 12.56 -10.61
N GLN A 19 -16.85 13.48 -10.47
CA GLN A 19 -15.78 13.74 -11.44
C GLN A 19 -14.55 12.83 -11.25
N SER A 20 -14.42 12.19 -10.08
CA SER A 20 -13.29 11.31 -9.78
C SER A 20 -13.27 10.02 -10.60
N ARG A 21 -12.07 9.45 -10.76
CA ARG A 21 -11.86 8.24 -11.57
C ARG A 21 -12.58 7.03 -10.97
N LEU A 22 -12.78 6.01 -11.81
CA LEU A 22 -13.49 4.79 -11.40
C LEU A 22 -12.74 4.04 -10.30
N LEU A 23 -11.41 3.89 -10.43
CA LEU A 23 -10.59 3.21 -9.41
C LEU A 23 -10.66 3.90 -8.05
N PHE A 24 -10.63 5.24 -8.04
CA PHE A 24 -10.78 6.00 -6.79
C PHE A 24 -12.09 5.68 -6.08
N ARG A 25 -13.21 5.74 -6.81
CA ARG A 25 -14.54 5.49 -6.22
C ARG A 25 -14.68 4.07 -5.70
N ILE A 26 -14.30 3.09 -6.51
CA ILE A 26 -14.39 1.67 -6.13
C ILE A 26 -13.46 1.38 -4.96
N GLY A 27 -12.20 1.83 -5.03
CA GLY A 27 -11.23 1.65 -3.96
C GLY A 27 -11.68 2.30 -2.64
N LEU A 28 -12.26 3.49 -2.70
CA LEU A 28 -12.73 4.21 -1.52
C LEU A 28 -13.90 3.48 -0.87
N CYS A 29 -14.85 2.99 -1.68
CA CYS A 29 -15.96 2.16 -1.20
C CYS A 29 -15.46 0.87 -0.53
N ILE A 30 -14.49 0.17 -1.14
CA ILE A 30 -13.92 -1.06 -0.59
C ILE A 30 -13.24 -0.78 0.76
N VAL A 31 -12.42 0.27 0.83
CA VAL A 31 -11.68 0.64 2.05
C VAL A 31 -12.64 1.05 3.17
N LEU A 32 -13.67 1.85 2.88
CA LEU A 32 -14.68 2.24 3.87
C LEU A 32 -15.48 1.03 4.37
N LEU A 33 -15.96 0.20 3.45
CA LEU A 33 -16.72 -1.01 3.78
C LEU A 33 -15.86 -1.99 4.59
N GLY A 34 -14.61 -2.22 4.19
CA GLY A 34 -13.67 -3.05 4.90
C GLY A 34 -13.33 -2.55 6.31
N GLY A 35 -13.22 -1.23 6.48
CA GLY A 35 -13.07 -0.60 7.81
C GLY A 35 -14.28 -0.88 8.71
N ILE A 36 -15.51 -0.80 8.18
CA ILE A 36 -16.74 -1.13 8.92
C ILE A 36 -16.79 -2.63 9.25
N LEU A 37 -16.50 -3.49 8.27
CA LEU A 37 -16.50 -4.95 8.44
C LEU A 37 -15.46 -5.41 9.46
N SER A 38 -14.33 -4.70 9.57
CA SER A 38 -13.27 -5.00 10.53
C SER A 38 -13.70 -4.88 11.99
N LEU A 39 -14.84 -4.23 12.27
CA LEU A 39 -15.42 -4.14 13.62
C LEU A 39 -15.99 -5.47 14.12
N SER A 40 -16.28 -6.41 13.22
CA SER A 40 -16.72 -7.76 13.57
C SER A 40 -15.52 -8.68 13.68
N GLU A 41 -15.29 -9.25 14.87
CA GLU A 41 -14.20 -10.21 15.11
C GLU A 41 -14.27 -11.42 14.17
N VAL A 42 -15.48 -11.95 13.92
CA VAL A 42 -15.69 -13.10 13.02
C VAL A 42 -15.26 -12.77 11.58
N ILE A 43 -15.61 -11.59 11.08
CA ILE A 43 -15.25 -11.18 9.71
C ILE A 43 -13.75 -10.88 9.63
N PHE A 44 -13.20 -10.24 10.66
CA PHE A 44 -11.78 -9.97 10.77
C PHE A 44 -10.96 -11.27 10.73
N GLU A 45 -11.32 -12.26 11.54
CA GLU A 45 -10.64 -13.56 11.57
C GLU A 45 -10.83 -14.35 10.28
N LEU A 46 -11.96 -14.21 9.58
CA LEU A 46 -12.19 -14.88 8.30
C LEU A 46 -11.39 -14.25 7.14
N PHE A 47 -11.15 -12.94 7.20
CA PHE A 47 -10.54 -12.20 6.09
C PHE A 47 -9.03 -12.01 6.26
N SER A 48 -8.56 -11.88 7.50
CA SER A 48 -7.14 -11.71 7.81
C SER A 48 -6.33 -12.93 7.38
N LEU A 49 -5.04 -12.71 7.11
CA LEU A 49 -4.11 -13.76 6.71
C LEU A 49 -3.13 -14.03 7.84
N THR A 50 -2.91 -15.29 8.19
CA THR A 50 -1.80 -15.72 9.01
C THR A 50 -0.86 -16.62 8.20
N GLY A 51 0.32 -16.92 8.74
CA GLY A 51 1.29 -17.76 8.04
C GLY A 51 0.77 -19.17 7.75
N HIS A 52 0.06 -19.77 8.71
CA HIS A 52 -0.43 -21.14 8.61
C HIS A 52 -1.59 -21.34 7.63
N ASP A 53 -2.38 -20.29 7.36
CA ASP A 53 -3.55 -20.37 6.48
C ASP A 53 -3.19 -20.81 5.06
N LEU A 54 -2.05 -20.32 4.53
CA LEU A 54 -1.62 -20.68 3.18
C LEU A 54 -1.18 -22.14 3.06
N VAL A 55 -0.67 -22.73 4.16
CA VAL A 55 -0.32 -24.16 4.19
C VAL A 55 -1.57 -25.04 4.17
N HIS A 56 -2.68 -24.54 4.72
CA HIS A 56 -4.00 -25.19 4.65
C HIS A 56 -4.77 -24.91 3.35
N PHE A 57 -4.10 -24.30 2.35
CA PHE A 57 -4.70 -23.92 1.06
C PHE A 57 -5.85 -22.91 1.16
N GLU A 58 -5.85 -22.06 2.20
CA GLU A 58 -6.83 -20.97 2.33
C GLU A 58 -6.48 -19.76 1.45
N LEU A 59 -6.29 -20.00 0.15
CA LEU A 59 -5.75 -19.04 -0.82
C LEU A 59 -6.62 -17.79 -1.01
N TRP A 60 -7.92 -17.86 -0.70
CA TRP A 60 -8.80 -16.69 -0.77
C TRP A 60 -8.33 -15.56 0.16
N ARG A 61 -7.65 -15.90 1.27
CA ARG A 61 -7.11 -14.92 2.23
C ARG A 61 -6.04 -14.02 1.64
N LEU A 62 -5.34 -14.46 0.59
CA LEU A 62 -4.42 -13.60 -0.17
C LEU A 62 -5.15 -12.41 -0.83
N PHE A 63 -6.44 -12.55 -1.10
CA PHE A 63 -7.26 -11.50 -1.72
C PHE A 63 -8.14 -10.76 -0.72
N THR A 64 -8.53 -11.39 0.40
CA THR A 64 -9.41 -10.74 1.38
C THR A 64 -8.65 -9.95 2.44
N HIS A 65 -7.43 -10.36 2.84
CA HIS A 65 -6.72 -9.76 3.98
C HIS A 65 -6.45 -8.27 3.81
N PHE A 66 -6.28 -7.81 2.57
CA PHE A 66 -5.99 -6.42 2.32
C PHE A 66 -7.26 -5.57 2.26
N THR A 67 -8.46 -6.16 2.24
CA THR A 67 -9.71 -5.38 2.21
C THR A 67 -10.06 -4.80 3.59
N ILE A 68 -9.58 -5.40 4.67
CA ILE A 68 -9.81 -4.96 6.05
C ILE A 68 -8.64 -4.10 6.56
N GLU A 69 -8.96 -3.07 7.33
CA GLU A 69 -7.98 -2.29 8.08
C GLU A 69 -8.61 -1.78 9.38
N THR A 70 -7.90 -1.98 10.50
CA THR A 70 -8.35 -1.58 11.83
C THR A 70 -7.64 -0.32 12.32
N ASN A 71 -6.50 0.03 11.71
CA ASN A 71 -5.69 1.14 12.15
C ASN A 71 -6.05 2.46 11.47
N ILE A 72 -6.38 3.49 12.27
CA ILE A 72 -6.76 4.81 11.75
C ILE A 72 -5.63 5.50 10.96
N PHE A 73 -4.37 5.34 11.37
CA PHE A 73 -3.23 5.94 10.65
C PHE A 73 -3.01 5.27 9.30
N ALA A 74 -3.12 3.93 9.26
CA ALA A 74 -3.08 3.18 8.00
C ALA A 74 -4.25 3.58 7.09
N PHE A 75 -5.44 3.78 7.65
CA PHE A 75 -6.63 4.22 6.90
C PHE A 75 -6.44 5.60 6.25
N ILE A 76 -5.91 6.58 6.99
CA ILE A 76 -5.62 7.92 6.44
C ILE A 76 -4.61 7.81 5.29
N LEU A 77 -3.54 7.04 5.48
CA LEU A 77 -2.54 6.81 4.46
C LEU A 77 -3.12 6.13 3.21
N LEU A 78 -4.09 5.22 3.38
CA LEU A 78 -4.77 4.55 2.28
C LEU A 78 -5.58 5.50 1.42
N VAL A 79 -6.37 6.38 2.04
CA VAL A 79 -7.16 7.38 1.32
C VAL A 79 -6.25 8.33 0.54
N TRP A 80 -5.13 8.75 1.14
CA TRP A 80 -4.11 9.55 0.45
C TRP A 80 -3.54 8.81 -0.77
N ASN A 81 -3.08 7.57 -0.60
CA ASN A 81 -2.50 6.80 -1.71
C ASN A 81 -3.51 6.53 -2.81
N LEU A 82 -4.77 6.29 -2.48
CA LEU A 82 -5.82 6.10 -3.47
C LEU A 82 -6.03 7.36 -4.33
N HIS A 83 -5.93 8.54 -3.74
CA HIS A 83 -5.93 9.80 -4.49
C HIS A 83 -4.73 9.86 -5.45
N GLN A 84 -3.51 9.53 -4.99
CA GLN A 84 -2.30 9.52 -5.82
C GLN A 84 -2.39 8.52 -6.98
N VAL A 85 -2.98 7.35 -6.74
CA VAL A 85 -3.24 6.37 -7.80
C VAL A 85 -4.14 6.96 -8.87
N ALA A 86 -5.23 7.62 -8.49
CA ALA A 86 -6.18 8.18 -9.43
C ALA A 86 -5.70 9.46 -10.12
N SER A 87 -4.88 10.27 -9.46
CA SER A 87 -4.41 11.56 -9.99
C SER A 87 -3.18 11.41 -10.87
N LEU A 88 -2.30 10.46 -10.57
CA LEU A 88 -0.99 10.32 -11.21
C LEU A 88 -0.82 8.98 -11.93
N ILE A 89 -0.99 7.86 -11.24
CA ILE A 89 -0.58 6.54 -11.76
C ILE A 89 -1.55 6.02 -12.83
N GLU A 90 -2.84 5.96 -12.52
CA GLU A 90 -3.90 5.51 -13.43
C GLU A 90 -3.94 6.31 -14.74
N PRO A 91 -3.84 7.67 -14.76
CA PRO A 91 -3.73 8.42 -16.01
C PRO A 91 -2.57 8.00 -16.91
N ASN A 92 -1.41 7.69 -16.31
CA ASN A 92 -0.18 7.47 -17.06
C ASN A 92 -0.03 6.00 -17.50
N TRP A 93 -0.47 5.04 -16.68
CA TRP A 93 -0.38 3.60 -16.99
C TRP A 93 -1.65 3.02 -17.58
N GLY A 94 -2.79 3.67 -17.35
CA GLY A 94 -4.10 3.08 -17.54
C GLY A 94 -4.53 2.19 -16.37
N MET A 95 -5.83 1.92 -16.31
CA MET A 95 -6.48 1.20 -15.22
C MET A 95 -5.93 -0.23 -15.04
N PHE A 96 -5.78 -0.98 -16.14
CA PHE A 96 -5.37 -2.38 -16.09
C PHE A 96 -3.94 -2.55 -15.58
N GLU A 97 -3.00 -1.76 -16.09
CA GLU A 97 -1.59 -1.82 -15.67
C GLU A 97 -1.45 -1.37 -14.20
N THR A 98 -2.23 -0.39 -13.77
CA THR A 98 -2.27 0.08 -12.38
C THR A 98 -2.76 -1.02 -11.43
N ILE A 99 -3.88 -1.68 -11.73
CA ILE A 99 -4.39 -2.79 -10.92
C ILE A 99 -3.38 -3.94 -10.90
N LYS A 100 -2.82 -4.30 -12.07
CA LYS A 100 -1.83 -5.37 -12.20
C LYS A 100 -0.61 -5.11 -11.32
N TYR A 101 -0.05 -3.91 -11.38
CA TYR A 101 1.08 -3.51 -10.56
C TYR A 101 0.77 -3.61 -9.05
N LEU A 102 -0.32 -2.95 -8.60
CA LEU A 102 -0.67 -2.94 -7.18
C LEU A 102 -1.00 -4.36 -6.68
N GLY A 103 -1.66 -5.17 -7.50
CA GLY A 103 -1.97 -6.57 -7.20
C GLY A 103 -0.71 -7.43 -7.06
N ILE A 104 0.25 -7.31 -7.99
CA ILE A 104 1.53 -8.03 -7.92
C ILE A 104 2.28 -7.66 -6.64
N VAL A 105 2.39 -6.37 -6.32
CA VAL A 105 3.14 -5.94 -5.14
C VAL A 105 2.44 -6.37 -3.85
N GLN A 106 1.10 -6.24 -3.76
CA GLN A 106 0.35 -6.63 -2.57
C GLN A 106 0.40 -8.15 -2.34
N ILE A 107 0.02 -8.95 -3.34
CA ILE A 107 -0.03 -10.41 -3.20
C ILE A 107 1.39 -10.98 -3.03
N GLY A 108 2.35 -10.49 -3.82
CA GLY A 108 3.75 -10.90 -3.71
C GLY A 108 4.34 -10.57 -2.34
N SER A 109 4.00 -9.42 -1.76
CA SER A 109 4.42 -9.05 -0.41
C SER A 109 3.87 -10.01 0.63
N SER A 110 2.56 -10.29 0.59
CA SER A 110 1.94 -11.19 1.57
C SER A 110 2.49 -12.62 1.46
N LEU A 111 2.74 -13.11 0.25
CA LEU A 111 3.42 -14.39 0.03
C LEU A 111 4.84 -14.40 0.62
N LEU A 112 5.61 -13.34 0.36
CA LEU A 112 6.98 -13.22 0.90
C LEU A 112 6.97 -13.21 2.43
N ILE A 113 6.06 -12.45 3.06
CA ILE A 113 5.93 -12.38 4.51
C ILE A 113 5.54 -13.75 5.09
N THR A 114 4.61 -14.47 4.48
CA THR A 114 4.26 -15.82 4.92
C THR A 114 5.42 -16.80 4.78
N ILE A 115 6.22 -16.72 3.71
CA ILE A 115 7.45 -17.51 3.57
C ILE A 115 8.44 -17.17 4.69
N VAL A 116 8.65 -15.89 4.99
CA VAL A 116 9.53 -15.46 6.09
C VAL A 116 8.99 -15.94 7.44
N ALA A 117 7.68 -15.92 7.66
CA ALA A 117 7.05 -16.45 8.87
C ALA A 117 7.28 -17.96 9.03
N LEU A 118 7.13 -18.73 7.94
CA LEU A 118 7.41 -20.17 7.92
C LEU A 118 8.88 -20.45 8.21
N LEU A 119 9.80 -19.75 7.54
CA LEU A 119 11.24 -19.91 7.77
C LEU A 119 11.62 -19.56 9.21
N THR A 120 11.04 -18.50 9.76
CA THR A 120 11.25 -18.11 11.16
C THR A 120 10.78 -19.21 12.10
N PHE A 121 9.59 -19.79 11.86
CA PHE A 121 9.08 -20.91 12.64
C PHE A 121 10.00 -22.13 12.59
N VAL A 122 10.48 -22.52 11.40
CA VAL A 122 11.38 -23.67 11.23
C VAL A 122 12.73 -23.45 11.93
N ILE A 123 13.30 -22.25 11.84
CA ILE A 123 14.65 -21.96 12.37
C ILE A 123 14.62 -21.70 13.88
N THR A 124 13.67 -20.90 14.35
CA THR A 124 13.62 -20.45 15.76
C THR A 124 12.72 -21.31 16.64
N VAL A 125 11.92 -22.19 16.05
CA VAL A 125 10.90 -23.01 16.73
C VAL A 125 9.88 -22.14 17.48
N ASN A 126 9.68 -20.89 17.04
CA ASN A 126 8.70 -19.96 17.62
C ASN A 126 7.43 -19.92 16.74
N ASP A 127 6.30 -20.33 17.31
CA ASP A 127 5.01 -20.43 16.64
C ASP A 127 4.30 -19.06 16.46
N THR A 128 4.72 -18.04 17.21
CA THR A 128 4.00 -16.77 17.34
C THR A 128 3.83 -16.06 16.00
N PHE A 129 4.90 -15.95 15.19
CA PHE A 129 4.80 -15.25 13.91
C PHE A 129 3.98 -16.04 12.89
N PHE A 130 4.14 -17.36 12.86
CA PHE A 130 3.49 -18.19 11.84
C PHE A 130 2.01 -18.48 12.14
N PHE A 131 1.65 -18.71 13.40
CA PHE A 131 0.29 -19.11 13.79
C PHE A 131 -0.56 -17.97 14.38
N ARG A 132 0.04 -17.00 15.07
CA ARG A 132 -0.70 -16.04 15.92
C ARG A 132 -0.67 -14.60 15.40
N THR A 133 0.08 -14.34 14.34
CA THR A 133 0.28 -12.98 13.84
C THR A 133 -0.56 -12.75 12.58
N TYR A 134 -1.51 -11.84 12.69
CA TYR A 134 -2.37 -11.43 11.59
C TYR A 134 -1.69 -10.42 10.66
N ILE A 135 -1.70 -10.74 9.37
CA ILE A 135 -1.27 -9.93 8.23
C ILE A 135 -2.54 -9.43 7.54
N PHE A 136 -2.74 -8.13 7.51
CA PHE A 136 -3.90 -7.50 6.86
C PHE A 136 -3.60 -6.05 6.49
N GLY A 137 -4.47 -5.45 5.69
CA GLY A 137 -4.33 -4.09 5.17
C GLY A 137 -3.49 -3.97 3.90
N LEU A 138 -3.57 -2.80 3.27
CA LEU A 138 -2.98 -2.45 1.97
C LEU A 138 -1.63 -1.71 2.10
N LEU A 139 -0.92 -1.84 3.23
CA LEU A 139 0.33 -1.09 3.46
C LEU A 139 1.43 -1.41 2.44
N SER A 140 1.47 -2.65 1.93
CA SER A 140 2.38 -3.03 0.84
C SER A 140 2.05 -2.24 -0.44
N ALA A 141 0.77 -2.16 -0.82
CA ALA A 141 0.32 -1.34 -1.96
C ALA A 141 0.58 0.16 -1.74
N CYS A 142 0.36 0.71 -0.54
CA CYS A 142 0.71 2.10 -0.22
C CYS A 142 2.19 2.39 -0.46
N SER A 143 3.07 1.50 0.00
CA SER A 143 4.51 1.65 -0.25
C SER A 143 4.86 1.56 -1.74
N ALA A 144 4.14 0.73 -2.51
CA ALA A 144 4.27 0.64 -3.96
C ALA A 144 3.90 1.95 -4.66
N VAL A 145 2.86 2.64 -4.19
CA VAL A 145 2.47 3.96 -4.70
C VAL A 145 3.55 4.99 -4.41
N CYS A 146 4.17 4.97 -3.22
CA CYS A 146 5.31 5.83 -2.90
C CYS A 146 6.51 5.63 -3.85
N VAL A 147 6.83 4.39 -4.19
CA VAL A 147 7.91 4.08 -5.15
C VAL A 147 7.53 4.51 -6.58
N ALA A 148 6.28 4.30 -7.00
CA ALA A 148 5.80 4.78 -8.30
C ALA A 148 5.83 6.31 -8.39
N MET A 149 5.51 7.02 -7.30
CA MET A 149 5.66 8.48 -7.23
C MET A 149 7.12 8.92 -7.34
N LYS A 150 8.07 8.18 -6.73
CA LYS A 150 9.51 8.41 -6.91
C LYS A 150 9.90 8.31 -8.39
N GLN A 151 9.37 7.33 -9.11
CA GLN A 151 9.64 7.13 -10.54
C GLN A 151 9.11 8.30 -11.40
N TYR A 152 7.89 8.77 -11.10
CA TYR A 152 7.22 9.77 -11.92
C TYR A 152 7.65 11.21 -11.67
N LEU A 153 7.85 11.55 -10.40
CA LEU A 153 8.03 12.93 -9.96
C LEU A 153 9.23 13.04 -9.02
N PRO A 154 10.42 12.54 -9.38
CA PRO A 154 11.56 12.44 -8.47
C PRO A 154 11.92 13.79 -7.83
N ASP A 155 11.85 14.87 -8.60
CA ASP A 155 12.24 16.21 -8.15
C ASP A 155 11.12 17.03 -7.48
N SER A 156 9.89 16.53 -7.44
CA SER A 156 8.81 17.25 -6.76
C SER A 156 9.09 17.34 -5.25
N VAL A 157 9.15 18.57 -4.75
CA VAL A 157 9.35 18.86 -3.32
C VAL A 157 8.03 18.60 -2.59
N LEU A 158 8.06 17.64 -1.66
CA LEU A 158 6.93 17.28 -0.81
C LEU A 158 6.83 18.20 0.40
N LEU A 159 7.98 18.50 1.02
CA LEU A 159 8.04 19.26 2.25
C LEU A 159 9.32 20.09 2.26
N THR A 160 9.18 21.40 2.49
CA THR A 160 10.32 22.28 2.73
C THR A 160 10.53 22.38 4.23
N THR A 161 11.66 21.87 4.72
CA THR A 161 12.08 22.04 6.12
C THR A 161 13.19 23.08 6.21
N PRO A 162 13.43 23.66 7.41
CA PRO A 162 14.55 24.58 7.61
C PRO A 162 15.93 23.99 7.29
N ILE A 163 16.04 22.65 7.24
CA ILE A 163 17.29 21.89 7.06
C ILE A 163 17.43 21.41 5.59
N GLY A 164 16.38 21.52 4.77
CA GLY A 164 16.41 21.12 3.36
C GLY A 164 15.04 20.79 2.77
N HIS A 165 15.04 20.35 1.50
CA HIS A 165 13.84 19.94 0.77
C HIS A 165 13.70 18.42 0.75
N ILE A 166 12.59 17.90 1.29
CA ILE A 166 12.23 16.50 1.12
C ILE A 166 11.56 16.35 -0.24
N LYS A 167 12.22 15.63 -1.14
CA LYS A 167 11.73 15.27 -2.48
C LYS A 167 11.07 13.90 -2.49
N ASN A 168 10.29 13.61 -3.53
CA ASN A 168 9.70 12.28 -3.77
C ASN A 168 10.74 11.16 -3.85
N THR A 169 11.99 11.45 -4.22
CA THR A 169 13.10 10.47 -4.16
C THR A 169 13.24 9.81 -2.79
N HIS A 170 12.91 10.53 -1.72
CA HIS A 170 12.99 10.04 -0.34
C HIS A 170 11.70 9.40 0.15
N LEU A 171 10.60 9.45 -0.62
CA LEU A 171 9.28 9.04 -0.17
C LEU A 171 9.21 7.57 0.30
N PRO A 172 9.82 6.58 -0.38
CA PRO A 172 9.88 5.20 0.12
C PRO A 172 10.64 5.07 1.46
N SER A 173 11.66 5.89 1.69
CA SER A 173 12.38 5.91 2.96
C SER A 173 11.58 6.63 4.05
N CYS A 174 10.89 7.73 3.71
CA CYS A 174 10.04 8.48 4.63
C CYS A 174 8.90 7.60 5.18
N ILE A 175 8.17 6.87 4.32
CA ILE A 175 7.10 5.98 4.77
C ILE A 175 7.63 4.90 5.73
N LEU A 176 8.81 4.34 5.46
CA LEU A 176 9.45 3.35 6.35
C LEU A 176 9.84 3.96 7.70
N VAL A 177 10.45 5.14 7.70
CA VAL A 177 10.86 5.84 8.94
C VAL A 177 9.63 6.22 9.76
N THR A 178 8.61 6.81 9.15
CA THR A 178 7.35 7.16 9.81
C THR A 178 6.66 5.92 10.38
N ALA A 179 6.58 4.83 9.61
CA ALA A 179 6.02 3.59 10.11
C ALA A 179 6.83 3.01 11.28
N SER A 180 8.16 3.11 11.23
CA SER A 180 9.04 2.64 12.31
C SER A 180 8.79 3.41 13.61
N PHE A 181 8.64 4.73 13.54
CA PHE A 181 8.23 5.54 14.69
C PHE A 181 6.85 5.14 15.20
N LEU A 182 5.86 5.01 14.34
CA LEU A 182 4.50 4.61 14.74
C LEU A 182 4.48 3.22 15.39
N VAL A 183 5.27 2.27 14.90
CA VAL A 183 5.44 0.95 15.54
C VAL A 183 6.12 1.08 16.91
N GLY A 184 7.18 1.88 17.01
CA GLY A 184 7.89 2.11 18.28
C GLY A 184 7.02 2.70 19.39
N PHE A 185 6.04 3.54 19.03
CA PHE A 185 5.05 4.10 19.96
C PHE A 185 3.77 3.25 20.11
N GLY A 186 3.69 2.08 19.48
CA GLY A 186 2.53 1.19 19.56
C GLY A 186 1.30 1.64 18.74
N PHE A 187 1.46 2.63 17.86
CA PHE A 187 0.39 3.09 16.97
C PHE A 187 0.25 2.23 15.70
N LEU A 188 1.24 1.42 15.34
CA LEU A 188 1.16 0.46 14.24
C LEU A 188 1.65 -0.93 14.67
N ARG A 189 1.20 -1.96 13.96
CA ARG A 189 1.67 -3.34 14.17
C ARG A 189 3.08 -3.49 13.62
N TRP A 190 3.95 -4.25 14.29
CA TRP A 190 5.31 -4.47 13.80
C TRP A 190 5.36 -5.10 12.40
N VAL A 191 4.38 -5.96 12.06
CA VAL A 191 4.22 -6.59 10.74
C VAL A 191 4.02 -5.56 9.63
N SER A 192 3.48 -4.39 9.94
CA SER A 192 3.33 -3.28 9.00
C SER A 192 4.68 -2.86 8.40
N LEU A 193 5.78 -2.99 9.15
CA LEU A 193 7.12 -2.73 8.63
C LEU A 193 7.52 -3.76 7.58
N LEU A 194 7.22 -5.04 7.82
CA LEU A 194 7.48 -6.08 6.83
C LEU A 194 6.67 -5.85 5.55
N GLN A 195 5.40 -5.47 5.67
CA GLN A 195 4.54 -5.11 4.52
C GLN A 195 5.12 -3.96 3.70
N ILE A 196 5.58 -2.89 4.37
CA ILE A 196 6.19 -1.74 3.70
C ILE A 196 7.53 -2.13 3.06
N LEU A 197 8.39 -2.87 3.77
CA LEU A 197 9.68 -3.30 3.25
C LEU A 197 9.54 -4.23 2.03
N SER A 198 8.69 -5.25 2.13
CA SER A 198 8.42 -6.16 1.02
C SER A 198 7.77 -5.41 -0.15
N GLY A 199 6.85 -4.49 0.16
CA GLY A 199 6.17 -3.68 -0.85
C GLY A 199 7.14 -2.80 -1.61
N ILE A 200 8.04 -2.08 -0.93
CA ILE A 200 9.11 -1.29 -1.55
C ILE A 200 10.00 -2.17 -2.43
N GLN A 201 10.44 -3.32 -1.90
CA GLN A 201 11.37 -4.18 -2.62
C GLN A 201 10.75 -4.78 -3.90
N ILE A 202 9.56 -5.35 -3.80
CA ILE A 202 8.87 -5.95 -4.95
C ILE A 202 8.46 -4.88 -5.95
N SER A 203 7.97 -3.73 -5.48
CA SER A 203 7.66 -2.57 -6.31
C SER A 203 8.88 -2.11 -7.11
N TRP A 204 10.02 -1.92 -6.44
CA TRP A 204 11.25 -1.49 -7.09
C TRP A 204 11.69 -2.50 -8.16
N ILE A 205 11.70 -3.80 -7.84
CA ILE A 205 12.06 -4.85 -8.80
C ILE A 205 11.13 -4.79 -10.02
N TYR A 206 9.82 -4.66 -9.79
CA TYR A 206 8.84 -4.60 -10.87
C TYR A 206 9.05 -3.39 -11.77
N LEU A 207 9.15 -2.19 -11.20
CA LEU A 207 9.31 -0.96 -11.97
C LEU A 207 10.69 -0.85 -12.63
N ARG A 208 11.73 -1.39 -12.00
CA ARG A 208 13.09 -1.38 -12.55
C ARG A 208 13.26 -2.30 -13.75
N PHE A 209 12.59 -3.47 -13.77
CA PHE A 209 12.89 -4.52 -14.74
C PHE A 209 11.69 -5.08 -15.52
N LEU A 210 10.49 -5.06 -14.94
CA LEU A 210 9.34 -5.82 -15.45
C LEU A 210 8.25 -4.95 -16.06
N GLN A 211 8.19 -3.67 -15.70
CA GLN A 211 7.17 -2.74 -16.19
C GLN A 211 7.20 -2.68 -17.73
N PRO A 212 6.08 -2.93 -18.40
CA PRO A 212 6.02 -2.84 -19.85
C PRO A 212 5.93 -1.38 -20.30
N HIS A 213 6.67 -1.05 -21.35
CA HIS A 213 6.56 0.23 -22.07
C HIS A 213 6.26 -0.07 -23.54
N ASN A 214 5.44 0.77 -24.18
CA ASN A 214 5.05 0.56 -25.58
C ASN A 214 6.22 0.90 -26.51
N GLY A 215 6.89 -0.12 -27.05
CA GLY A 215 7.99 0.06 -28.00
C GLY A 215 9.34 0.38 -27.37
N GLU A 216 9.43 0.40 -26.04
CA GLU A 216 10.64 0.64 -25.27
C GLU A 216 11.05 -0.60 -24.46
N PRO A 217 12.33 -0.71 -24.06
CA PRO A 217 12.75 -1.78 -23.15
C PRO A 217 11.94 -1.76 -21.85
N ARG A 218 11.73 -2.96 -21.28
CA ARG A 218 10.98 -3.11 -20.03
C ARG A 218 11.73 -2.48 -18.85
N GLY A 219 10.96 -1.89 -17.94
CA GLY A 219 11.45 -1.27 -16.72
C GLY A 219 12.06 0.11 -16.94
N ASP A 220 12.53 0.71 -15.85
CA ASP A 220 13.14 2.04 -15.84
C ASP A 220 14.64 1.96 -15.51
N PRO A 221 15.54 2.08 -16.52
CA PRO A 221 16.98 1.97 -16.31
C PRO A 221 17.63 3.21 -15.68
N SER A 222 16.89 4.29 -15.44
CA SER A 222 17.43 5.57 -15.00
C SER A 222 18.20 5.51 -13.67
N GLU A 223 19.25 6.33 -13.53
CA GLU A 223 20.09 6.32 -12.31
C GLU A 223 19.37 6.84 -11.07
N HIS A 224 18.44 7.78 -11.25
CA HIS A 224 17.64 8.32 -10.14
C HIS A 224 16.69 7.27 -9.52
N PHE A 225 16.35 6.23 -10.28
CA PHE A 225 15.54 5.10 -9.82
C PHE A 225 16.38 3.94 -9.29
N ALA A 226 17.72 4.02 -9.31
CA ALA A 226 18.59 3.00 -8.71
C ALA A 226 18.36 2.89 -7.19
N TRP A 227 18.64 1.70 -6.63
CA TRP A 227 18.56 1.42 -5.18
C TRP A 227 19.57 2.25 -4.38
N ALA A 228 20.78 2.38 -4.91
CA ALA A 228 21.85 3.19 -4.35
C ALA A 228 22.49 3.97 -5.50
N THR A 229 22.53 5.29 -5.35
CA THR A 229 23.29 6.17 -6.25
C THR A 229 24.62 6.45 -5.56
N TYR A 230 25.69 5.84 -6.06
CA TYR A 230 27.04 6.18 -5.62
C TYR A 230 27.48 7.40 -6.44
N ALA A 231 27.70 8.53 -5.77
CA ALA A 231 28.42 9.63 -6.40
C ALA A 231 29.86 9.17 -6.59
N ILE A 232 30.31 9.07 -7.85
CA ILE A 232 31.72 8.93 -8.22
C ILE A 232 32.27 10.34 -8.47
#